data_AF-A0A9E0FM65-F1
#
_entry.id   AF-A0A9E0FM65-F1
#
_cell.length_a   1.000
_cell.length_b   1.000
_cell.length_c   1.000
_cell.angle_alpha   90.00
_cell.angle_beta   90.00
_cell.angle_gamma   90.00
#
_symmetry.space_group_name_H-M   'P 1'
#
loop_
_entity.id
_entity.type
_entity.pdbx_description
1 polymer ?
#
loop_
_entity_poly.entity_id
_entity_poly.type
_entity_poly.pdbx_seq_one_letter_code
_entity_poly.pdbx_strand_id
1 'polypeptide(L)'
;MKYPEQNNRSYLIGILLVAVAFSFWGCSKEDLESSVPGYLYIDTIHLTTDEISQGNNRAAFTDAWVFVDNEPLGVFPLPATVPVLDAATHKISIRAGIAENGIDALRSAYPKLVPFDTTISLLPNRTSAFQPRVRYLNSAQFVQLENFDGGSVSLESIQTNGAPIRISIAGDPNVLDGAAGVVDLDATQPSFQLATSDTFLLPTSVSSYIEMNYRCDVEFTVGVIVSSTGGTVSFNSLVTLRPTTTWKKVYVNVADLGGVQTDATGYKLWLSGTKPSSVSQASLYFDNIKVLY
;
A
#
# COMPACT_ATOMS: atom_id res chain seq x y z
N MET A 1 -18.59 -74.45 43.01
CA MET A 1 -18.07 -73.77 41.81
C MET A 1 -16.84 -72.96 42.21
N LYS A 2 -15.64 -73.40 41.83
CA LYS A 2 -14.39 -72.64 42.02
C LYS A 2 -14.05 -72.00 40.66
N TYR A 3 -14.00 -70.67 40.60
CA TYR A 3 -13.44 -69.97 39.44
C TYR A 3 -11.92 -70.17 39.41
N PRO A 4 -11.30 -70.43 38.25
CA PRO A 4 -9.85 -70.49 38.17
C PRO A 4 -9.30 -69.07 38.28
N GLU A 5 -8.33 -68.86 39.18
CA GLU A 5 -7.53 -67.63 39.22
C GLU A 5 -6.78 -67.49 37.90
N GLN A 6 -7.22 -66.54 37.07
CA GLN A 6 -6.48 -66.17 35.86
C GLN A 6 -5.16 -65.53 36.26
N ASN A 7 -4.07 -66.03 35.65
CA ASN A 7 -2.70 -65.62 35.91
C ASN A 7 -2.42 -64.22 35.34
N ASN A 8 -2.99 -63.20 35.98
CA ASN A 8 -2.95 -61.79 35.54
C ASN A 8 -1.53 -61.20 35.52
N ARG A 9 -0.58 -61.82 36.25
CA ARG A 9 0.83 -61.40 36.29
C ARG A 9 1.53 -61.56 34.95
N SER A 10 1.25 -62.62 34.20
CA SER A 10 1.90 -62.88 32.90
C SER A 10 1.42 -61.90 31.83
N TYR A 11 0.14 -61.51 31.86
CA TYR A 11 -0.42 -60.50 30.95
C TYR A 11 0.07 -59.09 31.27
N LEU A 12 0.22 -58.75 32.56
CA LEU A 12 0.79 -57.47 32.99
C LEU A 12 2.25 -57.31 32.57
N ILE A 13 3.06 -58.38 32.66
CA ILE A 13 4.45 -58.39 32.18
C ILE A 13 4.51 -58.27 30.65
N GLY A 14 3.60 -58.94 29.93
CA GLY A 14 3.47 -58.81 28.48
C GLY A 14 3.10 -57.40 28.03
N ILE A 15 2.14 -56.76 28.70
CA ILE A 15 1.72 -55.38 28.43
C ILE A 15 2.87 -54.40 28.74
N LEU A 16 3.61 -54.61 29.83
CA LEU A 16 4.77 -53.80 30.19
C LEU A 16 5.89 -53.90 29.14
N LEU A 17 6.16 -55.11 28.62
CA LEU A 17 7.16 -55.32 27.56
C LEU A 17 6.76 -54.69 26.22
N VAL A 18 5.47 -54.69 25.86
CA VAL A 18 4.96 -54.01 24.66
C VAL A 18 5.01 -52.49 24.82
N ALA A 19 4.66 -51.95 25.99
CA ALA A 19 4.75 -50.51 26.27
C ALA A 19 6.20 -50.00 26.23
N VAL A 20 7.16 -50.79 26.72
CA VAL A 20 8.60 -50.47 26.63
C VAL A 20 9.10 -50.53 25.18
N ALA A 21 8.63 -51.47 24.36
CA ALA A 21 9.00 -51.56 22.95
C ALA A 21 8.52 -50.37 22.11
N PHE A 22 7.33 -49.82 22.40
CA PHE A 22 6.83 -48.59 21.76
C PHE A 22 7.56 -47.31 22.22
N SER A 23 8.29 -47.36 23.33
CA SER A 23 9.05 -46.21 23.84
C SER A 23 10.37 -45.95 23.07
N PHE A 24 10.80 -46.90 22.23
CA PHE A 24 12.00 -46.77 21.39
C PHE A 24 11.71 -46.31 19.96
N TRP A 25 10.45 -46.05 19.60
CA TRP A 25 10.07 -45.32 18.39
C TRP A 25 10.02 -43.81 18.67
N GLY A 26 11.07 -43.30 19.30
CA GLY A 26 11.34 -41.87 19.35
C GLY A 26 11.74 -41.40 17.95
N CYS A 27 11.13 -40.31 17.50
CA CYS A 27 11.46 -39.63 16.24
C CYS A 27 12.98 -39.32 16.21
N SER A 28 13.68 -39.79 15.17
CA SER A 28 15.10 -39.53 14.96
C SER A 28 15.36 -38.03 14.85
N LYS A 29 16.32 -37.53 15.62
CA LYS A 29 16.78 -36.13 15.61
C LYS A 29 17.26 -35.66 14.24
N GLU A 30 17.58 -36.59 13.33
CA GLU A 30 18.02 -36.33 11.95
C GLU A 30 16.92 -35.69 11.10
N ASP A 31 15.64 -35.84 11.46
CA ASP A 31 14.52 -35.14 10.80
C ASP A 31 14.35 -33.68 11.28
N LEU A 32 15.23 -33.21 12.17
CA LEU A 32 15.21 -31.86 12.78
C LEU A 32 16.49 -31.05 12.47
N GLU A 33 17.32 -31.45 11.50
CA GLU A 33 18.39 -30.57 11.03
C GLU A 33 17.77 -29.36 10.32
N SER A 34 17.58 -28.27 11.09
CA SER A 34 17.27 -26.96 10.54
C SER A 34 18.39 -26.59 9.58
N SER A 35 18.07 -26.49 8.29
CA SER A 35 19.03 -25.99 7.33
C SER A 35 19.47 -24.59 7.70
N VAL A 36 20.77 -24.32 7.52
CA VAL A 36 21.34 -23.02 7.84
C VAL A 36 20.85 -22.01 6.79
N PRO A 37 20.19 -20.91 7.19
CA PRO A 37 19.61 -19.98 6.23
C PRO A 37 20.68 -19.14 5.53
N GLY A 38 20.35 -18.67 4.33
CA GLY A 38 20.90 -17.45 3.77
C GLY A 38 19.99 -16.26 4.09
N TYR A 39 20.50 -15.03 3.90
CA TYR A 39 19.74 -13.82 4.20
C TYR A 39 19.66 -12.89 3.00
N LEU A 40 18.48 -12.31 2.77
CA LEU A 40 18.27 -11.21 1.83
C LEU A 40 18.15 -9.91 2.65
N TYR A 41 19.01 -8.93 2.38
CA TYR A 41 18.84 -7.58 2.94
C TYR A 41 18.16 -6.69 1.90
N ILE A 42 17.00 -6.14 2.25
CA ILE A 42 16.20 -5.24 1.41
C ILE A 42 16.11 -3.91 2.16
N ASP A 43 16.87 -2.92 1.72
CA ASP A 43 16.86 -1.59 2.33
C ASP A 43 15.56 -0.84 2.00
N THR A 44 15.26 -0.75 0.71
CA THR A 44 14.06 -0.11 0.17
C THR A 44 13.68 -0.74 -1.16
N ILE A 45 12.46 -0.48 -1.62
CA ILE A 45 11.97 -0.85 -2.95
C ILE A 45 11.83 0.42 -3.76
N HIS A 46 12.37 0.45 -4.97
CA HIS A 46 12.29 1.63 -5.84
C HIS A 46 11.20 1.43 -6.90
N LEU A 47 10.39 2.47 -7.11
CA LEU A 47 9.50 2.54 -8.27
C LEU A 47 10.27 3.09 -9.47
N THR A 48 10.01 2.52 -10.64
CA THR A 48 10.43 3.06 -11.93
C THR A 48 9.18 3.43 -12.72
N THR A 49 9.16 4.65 -13.27
CA THR A 49 8.03 5.17 -14.06
C THR A 49 8.49 5.74 -15.39
N ASP A 50 7.56 5.82 -16.34
CA ASP A 50 7.65 6.74 -17.46
C ASP A 50 7.06 8.09 -17.03
N GLU A 51 7.87 9.13 -16.93
CA GLU A 51 7.47 10.39 -16.30
C GLU A 51 6.34 11.10 -17.04
N ILE A 52 6.29 10.98 -18.36
CA ILE A 52 5.27 11.63 -19.20
C ILE A 52 3.91 10.94 -19.02
N SER A 53 3.88 9.61 -19.02
CA SER A 53 2.64 8.83 -19.05
C SER A 53 2.20 8.29 -17.69
N GLN A 54 3.07 8.32 -16.67
CA GLN A 54 2.82 7.76 -15.34
C GLN A 54 3.17 8.74 -14.21
N GLY A 55 3.73 9.90 -14.53
CA GLY A 55 4.24 10.86 -13.55
C GLY A 55 5.51 10.38 -12.85
N ASN A 56 5.91 11.08 -11.79
CA ASN A 56 7.16 10.77 -11.10
C ASN A 56 7.13 9.41 -10.37
N ASN A 57 8.30 8.99 -9.90
CA ASN A 57 8.52 7.70 -9.27
C ASN A 57 8.47 7.73 -7.74
N ARG A 58 7.91 8.78 -7.12
CA ARG A 58 7.81 8.85 -5.65
C ARG A 58 6.86 7.77 -5.15
N ALA A 59 7.34 6.99 -4.19
CA ALA A 59 6.62 5.89 -3.57
C ALA A 59 6.82 5.90 -2.05
N ALA A 60 5.83 5.36 -1.32
CA ALA A 60 5.91 5.12 0.12
C ALA A 60 5.64 3.64 0.39
N PHE A 61 6.55 2.79 -0.08
CA PHE A 61 6.49 1.36 0.20
C PHE A 61 6.98 1.09 1.63
N THR A 62 6.16 0.40 2.41
CA THR A 62 6.39 0.17 3.85
C THR A 62 6.94 -1.23 4.13
N ASP A 63 6.67 -2.19 3.24
CA ASP A 63 6.95 -3.60 3.45
C ASP A 63 7.40 -4.30 2.17
N ALA A 64 8.13 -5.40 2.31
CA ALA A 64 8.40 -6.36 1.26
C ALA A 64 7.58 -7.64 1.51
N TRP A 65 6.69 -7.98 0.58
CA TRP A 65 6.01 -9.27 0.56
C TRP A 65 6.87 -10.23 -0.25
N VAL A 66 7.51 -11.17 0.43
CA VAL A 66 8.55 -12.03 -0.15
C VAL A 66 7.99 -13.43 -0.40
N PHE A 67 8.27 -13.94 -1.59
CA PHE A 67 8.00 -15.31 -2.01
C PHE A 67 9.31 -15.97 -2.41
N VAL A 68 9.46 -17.24 -2.04
CA VAL A 68 10.61 -18.10 -2.37
C VAL A 68 10.06 -19.31 -3.12
N ASP A 69 10.58 -19.56 -4.33
CA ASP A 69 10.15 -20.66 -5.19
C ASP A 69 8.64 -20.70 -5.46
N ASN A 70 8.05 -19.51 -5.57
CA ASN A 70 6.62 -19.24 -5.74
C ASN A 70 5.74 -19.48 -4.50
N GLU A 71 6.33 -19.84 -3.36
CA GLU A 71 5.62 -19.98 -2.08
C GLU A 71 5.77 -18.72 -1.22
N PRO A 72 4.73 -18.29 -0.50
CA PRO A 72 4.80 -17.13 0.38
C PRO A 72 5.73 -17.41 1.56
N LEU A 73 6.77 -16.59 1.73
CA LEU A 73 7.66 -16.64 2.89
C LEU A 73 7.14 -15.74 4.02
N GLY A 74 6.74 -14.51 3.69
CA GLY A 74 6.24 -13.57 4.69
C GLY A 74 6.20 -12.11 4.24
N VAL A 75 5.78 -11.25 5.15
CA VAL A 75 5.73 -9.79 4.99
C VAL A 75 6.72 -9.16 5.96
N PHE A 76 7.63 -8.34 5.42
CA PHE A 76 8.75 -7.79 6.17
C PHE A 76 8.76 -6.26 6.07
N PRO A 77 8.56 -5.52 7.18
CA PRO A 77 8.68 -4.07 7.20
C PRO A 77 10.09 -3.62 6.79
N LEU A 78 10.17 -2.59 5.96
CA LEU A 78 11.43 -2.08 5.42
C LEU A 78 12.11 -1.08 6.40
N PRO A 79 13.46 -1.07 6.48
CA PRO A 79 14.39 -2.02 5.86
C PRO A 79 14.32 -3.40 6.53
N ALA A 80 14.53 -4.48 5.75
CA ALA A 80 14.32 -5.85 6.18
C ALA A 80 15.54 -6.75 5.96
N THR A 81 15.80 -7.66 6.91
CA THR A 81 16.66 -8.85 6.71
C THR A 81 15.79 -10.10 6.72
N VAL A 82 15.68 -10.76 5.57
CA VAL A 82 14.76 -11.87 5.33
C VAL A 82 15.53 -13.19 5.33
N PRO A 83 15.25 -14.11 6.27
CA PRO A 83 15.87 -15.43 6.28
C PRO A 83 15.23 -16.34 5.22
N VAL A 84 16.05 -16.96 4.38
CA VAL A 84 15.62 -17.98 3.41
C VAL A 84 16.30 -19.29 3.80
N LEU A 85 15.49 -20.29 4.13
CA LEU A 85 15.96 -21.63 4.50
C LEU A 85 16.59 -22.32 3.28
N ASP A 86 17.46 -23.31 3.56
CA ASP A 86 18.21 -24.06 2.55
C ASP A 86 19.08 -23.17 1.66
N ALA A 87 20.32 -22.89 2.06
CA ALA A 87 21.22 -22.05 1.27
C ALA A 87 21.57 -22.66 -0.11
N ALA A 88 20.70 -22.41 -1.08
CA ALA A 88 20.73 -22.92 -2.44
C ALA A 88 20.32 -21.81 -3.42
N THR A 89 20.07 -22.18 -4.67
CA THR A 89 19.55 -21.26 -5.68
C THR A 89 18.04 -21.23 -5.61
N HIS A 90 17.47 -20.05 -5.35
CA HIS A 90 16.03 -19.83 -5.26
C HIS A 90 15.53 -18.81 -6.27
N LYS A 91 14.28 -18.98 -6.69
CA LYS A 91 13.50 -17.91 -7.31
C LYS A 91 12.93 -17.03 -6.21
N ILE A 92 13.27 -15.75 -6.23
CA ILE A 92 12.77 -14.75 -5.29
C ILE A 92 11.80 -13.83 -6.04
N SER A 93 10.61 -13.62 -5.46
CA SER A 93 9.66 -12.60 -5.90
C SER A 93 9.35 -11.65 -4.76
N ILE A 94 9.46 -10.35 -5.01
CA ILE A 94 9.21 -9.29 -4.02
C ILE A 94 8.10 -8.40 -4.54
N ARG A 95 7.00 -8.30 -3.78
CA ARG A 95 5.93 -7.34 -4.03
C ARG A 95 6.05 -6.17 -3.05
N ALA A 96 5.89 -4.95 -3.56
CA ALA A 96 5.97 -3.75 -2.75
C ALA A 96 4.68 -3.58 -1.92
N GLY A 97 4.83 -3.52 -0.60
CA GLY A 97 3.73 -3.28 0.33
C GLY A 97 3.48 -1.79 0.54
N ILE A 98 2.22 -1.41 0.75
CA ILE A 98 1.78 -0.05 1.07
C ILE A 98 0.89 -0.06 2.33
N ALA A 99 0.79 1.09 3.00
CA ALA A 99 -0.32 1.37 3.92
C ALA A 99 -1.51 1.91 3.12
N GLU A 100 -2.57 1.10 3.00
CA GLU A 100 -3.78 1.48 2.27
C GLU A 100 -4.59 2.52 3.03
N ASN A 101 -5.16 3.47 2.29
CA ASN A 101 -6.04 4.51 2.79
C ASN A 101 -5.40 5.36 3.91
N GLY A 102 -4.07 5.40 3.98
CA GLY A 102 -3.33 6.09 5.04
C GLY A 102 -3.47 5.46 6.42
N ILE A 103 -3.89 4.19 6.51
CA ILE A 103 -4.07 3.45 7.76
C ILE A 103 -2.88 2.49 7.92
N ASP A 104 -1.96 2.79 8.84
CA ASP A 104 -0.72 2.02 9.04
C ASP A 104 -0.93 0.52 9.34
N ALA A 105 -2.07 0.17 9.94
CA ALA A 105 -2.46 -1.21 10.25
C ALA A 105 -3.06 -1.97 9.06
N LEU A 106 -3.49 -1.26 8.01
CA LEU A 106 -4.05 -1.86 6.79
C LEU A 106 -2.96 -1.90 5.71
N ARG A 107 -2.14 -2.95 5.76
CA ARG A 107 -1.02 -3.15 4.83
C ARG A 107 -1.38 -4.18 3.77
N SER A 108 -1.07 -3.88 2.50
CA SER A 108 -1.30 -4.80 1.38
C SER A 108 -0.15 -4.71 0.38
N ALA A 109 0.08 -5.79 -0.38
CA ALA A 109 0.94 -5.72 -1.57
C ALA A 109 0.22 -4.89 -2.65
N TYR A 110 0.85 -3.81 -3.12
CA TYR A 110 0.19 -2.86 -4.00
C TYR A 110 -0.16 -3.50 -5.35
N PRO A 111 -1.45 -3.67 -5.70
CA PRO A 111 -1.86 -4.53 -6.80
C PRO A 111 -1.62 -3.91 -8.19
N LYS A 112 -1.15 -2.66 -8.26
CA LYS A 112 -0.88 -1.95 -9.51
C LYS A 112 0.55 -2.06 -9.99
N LEU A 113 1.37 -2.89 -9.34
CA LEU A 113 2.77 -3.08 -9.67
C LEU A 113 3.07 -4.51 -10.12
N VAL A 114 4.04 -4.62 -11.01
CA VAL A 114 4.70 -5.89 -11.34
C VAL A 114 5.66 -6.24 -10.20
N PRO A 115 5.64 -7.49 -9.69
CA PRO A 115 6.64 -7.95 -8.72
C PRO A 115 8.07 -7.84 -9.25
N PHE A 116 9.03 -7.65 -8.36
CA PHE A 116 10.43 -7.83 -8.69
C PHE A 116 10.78 -9.32 -8.59
N ASP A 117 11.08 -9.95 -9.73
CA ASP A 117 11.46 -11.35 -9.81
C ASP A 117 12.95 -11.51 -10.12
N THR A 118 13.62 -12.40 -9.41
CA THR A 118 15.05 -12.70 -9.60
C THR A 118 15.37 -14.14 -9.19
N THR A 119 16.55 -14.61 -9.58
CA THR A 119 17.09 -15.89 -9.12
C THR A 119 18.44 -15.63 -8.46
N ILE A 120 18.63 -16.13 -7.24
CA ILE A 120 19.88 -15.97 -6.50
C ILE A 120 20.32 -17.25 -5.83
N SER A 121 21.64 -17.49 -5.84
CA SER A 121 22.29 -18.50 -5.01
C SER A 121 22.66 -17.90 -3.65
N LEU A 122 22.06 -18.43 -2.59
CA LEU A 122 22.31 -18.03 -1.22
C LEU A 122 23.39 -18.90 -0.59
N LEU A 123 24.21 -18.30 0.27
CA LEU A 123 25.24 -18.99 1.04
C LEU A 123 24.84 -19.06 2.52
N PRO A 124 25.14 -20.17 3.23
CA PRO A 124 24.82 -20.31 4.65
C PRO A 124 25.39 -19.16 5.49
N ASN A 125 24.59 -18.57 6.37
CA ASN A 125 24.97 -17.47 7.26
C ASN A 125 25.53 -16.22 6.54
N ARG A 126 25.20 -16.02 5.27
CA ARG A 126 25.61 -14.84 4.50
C ARG A 126 24.41 -14.00 4.09
N THR A 127 24.60 -12.69 4.10
CA THR A 127 23.61 -11.71 3.67
C THR A 127 23.94 -11.19 2.28
N SER A 128 22.96 -11.27 1.39
CA SER A 128 22.98 -10.71 0.04
C SER A 128 22.09 -9.47 0.01
N ALA A 129 22.66 -8.30 -0.30
CA ALA A 129 21.89 -7.06 -0.41
C ALA A 129 21.15 -6.98 -1.75
N PHE A 130 19.90 -6.52 -1.71
CA PHE A 130 19.03 -6.32 -2.87
C PHE A 130 18.52 -4.89 -2.93
N GLN A 131 18.36 -4.39 -4.16
CA GLN A 131 17.67 -3.14 -4.47
C GLN A 131 16.55 -3.44 -5.47
N PRO A 132 15.40 -3.96 -4.98
CA PRO A 132 14.28 -4.29 -5.85
C PRO A 132 13.77 -3.05 -6.59
N ARG A 133 13.50 -3.20 -7.88
CA ARG A 133 12.88 -2.18 -8.72
C ARG A 133 11.57 -2.72 -9.27
N VAL A 134 10.48 -2.04 -8.93
CA VAL A 134 9.12 -2.35 -9.38
C VAL A 134 8.66 -1.29 -10.37
N ARG A 135 7.65 -1.63 -11.17
CA ARG A 135 7.02 -0.74 -12.15
C ARG A 135 5.53 -0.98 -12.15
N TYR A 136 4.76 -0.01 -12.64
CA TYR A 136 3.34 -0.20 -12.87
C TYR A 136 3.09 -1.38 -13.83
N LEU A 137 1.94 -2.03 -13.67
CA LEU A 137 1.45 -3.02 -14.63
C LEU A 137 1.35 -2.37 -16.02
N ASN A 138 1.70 -3.10 -17.08
CA ASN A 138 1.53 -2.59 -18.44
C ASN A 138 0.05 -2.32 -18.78
N SER A 139 -0.87 -2.96 -18.06
CA SER A 139 -2.31 -2.74 -18.18
C SER A 139 -2.83 -1.56 -17.36
N ALA A 140 -2.02 -0.98 -16.47
CA ALA A 140 -2.44 0.13 -15.63
C ALA A 140 -2.82 1.33 -16.51
N GLN A 141 -4.01 1.88 -16.30
CA GLN A 141 -4.51 3.06 -17.00
C GLN A 141 -4.49 4.25 -16.05
N PHE A 142 -3.84 5.34 -16.47
CA PHE A 142 -3.83 6.60 -15.72
C PHE A 142 -4.86 7.54 -16.34
N VAL A 143 -5.95 7.79 -15.62
CA VAL A 143 -7.05 8.65 -16.10
C VAL A 143 -6.94 10.08 -15.59
N GLN A 144 -6.07 10.33 -14.63
CA GLN A 144 -5.74 11.65 -14.11
C GLN A 144 -4.28 11.66 -13.68
N LEU A 145 -3.53 12.67 -14.12
CA LEU A 145 -2.16 12.96 -13.72
C LEU A 145 -2.01 14.47 -13.52
N GLU A 146 -1.58 14.87 -12.33
CA GLU A 146 -1.29 16.27 -12.01
C GLU A 146 -0.04 16.35 -11.13
N ASN A 147 1.00 17.00 -11.65
CA ASN A 147 2.28 17.22 -10.99
C ASN A 147 2.57 18.72 -10.75
N PHE A 148 1.67 19.62 -11.14
CA PHE A 148 1.72 21.06 -10.94
C PHE A 148 2.91 21.80 -11.58
N ASP A 149 3.79 21.10 -12.30
CA ASP A 149 4.93 21.67 -13.04
C ASP A 149 4.50 22.35 -14.36
N GLY A 150 3.27 22.11 -14.80
CA GLY A 150 2.68 22.75 -15.98
C GLY A 150 2.21 24.19 -15.73
N GLY A 151 1.82 24.89 -16.79
CA GLY A 151 1.26 26.25 -16.67
C GLY A 151 -0.21 26.30 -16.23
N SER A 152 -0.88 25.16 -16.09
CA SER A 152 -2.30 25.01 -15.76
C SER A 152 -2.50 23.92 -14.71
N VAL A 153 -3.56 24.05 -13.91
CA VAL A 153 -3.96 23.06 -12.91
C VAL A 153 -5.21 22.34 -13.41
N SER A 154 -5.22 21.01 -13.35
CA SER A 154 -6.33 20.14 -13.77
C SER A 154 -7.42 20.01 -12.69
N LEU A 155 -7.38 20.86 -11.67
CA LEU A 155 -8.36 20.95 -10.60
C LEU A 155 -8.93 22.37 -10.53
N GLU A 156 -10.24 22.47 -10.29
CA GLU A 156 -10.98 23.72 -10.20
C GLU A 156 -11.75 23.83 -8.89
N SER A 157 -11.92 25.06 -8.39
CA SER A 157 -12.79 25.31 -7.24
C SER A 157 -14.25 25.19 -7.64
N ILE A 158 -14.98 24.34 -6.92
CA ILE A 158 -16.42 24.11 -7.12
C ILE A 158 -17.27 24.71 -6.01
N GLN A 159 -16.65 25.40 -5.05
CA GLN A 159 -17.30 26.06 -3.94
C GLN A 159 -17.37 27.57 -4.16
N THR A 160 -18.56 28.16 -4.03
CA THR A 160 -18.71 29.62 -3.98
C THR A 160 -17.94 30.18 -2.78
N ASN A 161 -17.04 31.13 -3.02
CA ASN A 161 -16.14 31.71 -2.01
C ASN A 161 -15.21 30.68 -1.32
N GLY A 162 -14.99 29.50 -1.91
CA GLY A 162 -13.95 28.57 -1.47
C GLY A 162 -12.57 29.06 -1.89
N ALA A 163 -11.54 28.76 -1.07
CA ALA A 163 -10.16 29.04 -1.44
C ALA A 163 -9.78 28.28 -2.72
N PRO A 164 -9.21 28.95 -3.73
CA PRO A 164 -8.78 28.29 -4.96
C PRO A 164 -7.49 27.49 -4.72
N ILE A 165 -7.23 26.53 -5.61
CA ILE A 165 -5.90 25.96 -5.77
C ILE A 165 -5.10 26.85 -6.71
N ARG A 166 -3.82 27.06 -6.38
CA ARG A 166 -2.85 27.71 -7.26
C ARG A 166 -1.59 26.86 -7.37
N ILE A 167 -0.76 27.16 -8.34
CA ILE A 167 0.61 26.66 -8.40
C ILE A 167 1.45 27.46 -7.40
N SER A 168 2.34 26.77 -6.69
CA SER A 168 3.30 27.36 -5.75
C SER A 168 4.15 28.43 -6.43
N ILE A 169 4.57 29.43 -5.67
CA ILE A 169 5.50 30.44 -6.16
C ILE A 169 6.92 29.87 -6.28
N ALA A 170 7.71 30.42 -7.21
CA ALA A 170 9.11 30.02 -7.36
C ALA A 170 9.89 30.23 -6.06
N GLY A 171 10.61 29.20 -5.61
CA GLY A 171 11.41 29.24 -4.38
C GLY A 171 10.61 29.06 -3.09
N ASP A 172 9.34 28.65 -3.15
CA ASP A 172 8.59 28.24 -1.96
C ASP A 172 9.34 27.08 -1.26
N PRO A 173 9.80 27.25 0.00
CA PRO A 173 10.61 26.25 0.70
C PRO A 173 9.80 25.02 1.11
N ASN A 174 8.47 25.03 0.95
CA ASN A 174 7.59 23.95 1.36
C ASN A 174 7.28 22.95 0.26
N VAL A 175 7.66 23.21 -1.00
CA VAL A 175 7.44 22.30 -2.14
C VAL A 175 8.26 21.02 -2.01
N LEU A 176 7.72 19.92 -2.54
CA LEU A 176 8.37 18.61 -2.49
C LEU A 176 9.49 18.49 -3.53
N ASP A 177 9.12 18.81 -4.76
CA ASP A 177 9.92 18.78 -5.98
C ASP A 177 9.22 19.69 -6.98
N GLY A 178 9.96 20.41 -7.83
CA GLY A 178 9.34 21.30 -8.80
C GLY A 178 8.32 22.27 -8.17
N ALA A 179 7.13 22.33 -8.76
CA ALA A 179 6.00 23.10 -8.24
C ALA A 179 4.96 22.20 -7.55
N ALA A 180 4.14 22.80 -6.69
CA ALA A 180 3.06 22.10 -6.00
C ALA A 180 1.73 22.86 -6.13
N GLY A 181 0.62 22.13 -5.99
CA GLY A 181 -0.69 22.71 -5.78
C GLY A 181 -0.80 23.23 -4.36
N VAL A 182 -1.17 24.51 -4.19
CA VAL A 182 -1.29 25.16 -2.89
C VAL A 182 -2.69 25.72 -2.69
N VAL A 183 -3.27 25.41 -1.53
CA VAL A 183 -4.49 26.03 -1.02
C VAL A 183 -4.17 26.70 0.30
N ASP A 184 -4.44 28.00 0.39
CA ASP A 184 -4.32 28.75 1.65
C ASP A 184 -5.71 29.10 2.17
N LEU A 185 -5.92 28.85 3.46
CA LEU A 185 -7.17 29.10 4.17
C LEU A 185 -6.98 30.22 5.18
N ASP A 186 -7.90 31.16 5.21
CA ASP A 186 -7.90 32.29 6.15
C ASP A 186 -9.34 32.63 6.63
N ALA A 187 -9.52 33.77 7.30
CA ALA A 187 -10.84 34.16 7.80
C ALA A 187 -11.86 34.48 6.68
N THR A 188 -11.40 34.84 5.48
CA THR A 188 -12.24 35.18 4.32
C THR A 188 -12.58 33.94 3.48
N GLN A 189 -11.64 33.00 3.39
CA GLN A 189 -11.80 31.72 2.69
C GLN A 189 -11.39 30.57 3.63
N PRO A 190 -12.24 30.17 4.59
CA PRO A 190 -11.89 29.18 5.61
C PRO A 190 -11.97 27.73 5.12
N SER A 191 -12.46 27.51 3.91
CA SER A 191 -12.66 26.18 3.33
C SER A 191 -12.37 26.17 1.83
N PHE A 192 -12.15 24.97 1.29
CA PHE A 192 -12.07 24.73 -0.14
C PHE A 192 -12.87 23.48 -0.52
N GLN A 193 -13.33 23.46 -1.77
CA GLN A 193 -13.69 22.23 -2.47
C GLN A 193 -13.14 22.30 -3.89
N LEU A 194 -12.33 21.32 -4.24
CA LEU A 194 -11.70 21.20 -5.54
C LEU A 194 -12.18 19.92 -6.22
N ALA A 195 -12.37 19.97 -7.52
CA ALA A 195 -12.61 18.78 -8.32
C ALA A 195 -11.75 18.80 -9.57
N THR A 196 -11.47 17.63 -10.17
CA THR A 196 -10.84 17.61 -11.51
C THR A 196 -11.72 18.35 -12.51
N SER A 197 -11.10 19.13 -13.40
CA SER A 197 -11.83 19.86 -14.44
C SER A 197 -12.50 18.90 -15.41
N ASP A 198 -11.78 17.85 -15.81
CA ASP A 198 -12.30 16.78 -16.66
C ASP A 198 -12.93 15.65 -15.85
N THR A 199 -13.91 15.01 -16.48
CA THR A 199 -14.55 13.79 -15.99
C THR A 199 -13.84 12.57 -16.57
N PHE A 200 -13.62 11.55 -15.75
CA PHE A 200 -13.07 10.27 -16.16
C PHE A 200 -14.00 9.11 -15.82
N LEU A 201 -13.67 7.91 -16.31
CA LEU A 201 -14.39 6.67 -16.00
C LEU A 201 -13.52 5.78 -15.13
N LEU A 202 -14.15 5.06 -14.20
CA LEU A 202 -13.52 4.02 -13.40
C LEU A 202 -14.23 2.68 -13.66
N PRO A 203 -13.48 1.59 -13.90
CA PRO A 203 -14.07 0.27 -14.09
C PRO A 203 -14.58 -0.29 -12.77
N THR A 204 -15.61 -1.14 -12.86
CA THR A 204 -16.14 -1.91 -11.71
C THR A 204 -15.45 -3.27 -11.54
N SER A 205 -14.73 -3.75 -12.56
CA SER A 205 -14.13 -5.09 -12.61
C SER A 205 -12.69 -5.15 -12.08
N VAL A 206 -12.03 -4.00 -11.91
CA VAL A 206 -10.67 -3.90 -11.37
C VAL A 206 -10.62 -2.77 -10.35
N SER A 207 -9.79 -2.92 -9.31
CA SER A 207 -9.64 -1.90 -8.27
C SER A 207 -9.08 -0.61 -8.86
N SER A 208 -9.57 0.54 -8.41
CA SER A 208 -9.05 1.86 -8.77
C SER A 208 -8.38 2.49 -7.56
N TYR A 209 -7.32 3.24 -7.79
CA TYR A 209 -6.56 3.92 -6.74
C TYR A 209 -6.40 5.40 -7.04
N ILE A 210 -6.40 6.21 -5.98
CA ILE A 210 -5.86 7.57 -6.00
C ILE A 210 -4.50 7.51 -5.30
N GLU A 211 -3.45 7.95 -5.98
CA GLU A 211 -2.15 8.23 -5.36
C GLU A 211 -1.96 9.73 -5.25
N MET A 212 -1.45 10.23 -4.13
CA MET A 212 -1.05 11.64 -4.04
C MET A 212 0.03 11.85 -2.99
N ASN A 213 0.91 12.81 -3.27
CA ASN A 213 1.77 13.40 -2.27
C ASN A 213 1.06 14.60 -1.62
N TYR A 214 1.17 14.72 -0.31
CA TYR A 214 0.55 15.83 0.42
C TYR A 214 1.37 16.26 1.64
N ARG A 215 1.16 17.52 2.02
CA ARG A 215 1.54 18.12 3.29
C ARG A 215 0.45 19.11 3.67
N CYS A 216 -0.02 19.12 4.92
CA CYS A 216 -1.15 19.97 5.28
C CYS A 216 -1.13 20.39 6.75
N ASP A 217 -1.56 21.63 7.02
CA ASP A 217 -1.69 22.17 8.38
C ASP A 217 -2.99 21.75 9.06
N VAL A 218 -4.02 21.40 8.28
CA VAL A 218 -5.34 20.98 8.74
C VAL A 218 -5.78 19.70 8.02
N GLU A 219 -6.79 19.04 8.57
CA GLU A 219 -7.39 17.86 7.94
C GLU A 219 -8.05 18.22 6.60
N PHE A 220 -7.97 17.29 5.65
CA PHE A 220 -8.74 17.38 4.40
C PHE A 220 -9.23 15.99 3.98
N THR A 221 -10.30 15.97 3.22
CA THR A 221 -10.95 14.78 2.69
C THR A 221 -10.59 14.59 1.23
N VAL A 222 -10.20 13.37 0.89
CA VAL A 222 -10.11 12.86 -0.48
C VAL A 222 -11.38 12.08 -0.78
N GLY A 223 -11.98 12.33 -1.92
CA GLY A 223 -13.18 11.63 -2.37
C GLY A 223 -13.35 11.65 -3.88
N VAL A 224 -14.52 11.21 -4.33
CA VAL A 224 -14.93 11.30 -5.73
C VAL A 224 -16.33 11.90 -5.83
N ILE A 225 -16.53 12.72 -6.85
CA ILE A 225 -17.86 13.11 -7.29
C ILE A 225 -18.29 12.08 -8.33
N VAL A 226 -19.48 11.51 -8.16
CA VAL A 226 -20.05 10.51 -9.06
C VAL A 226 -21.27 11.09 -9.74
N SER A 227 -21.21 11.18 -11.07
CA SER A 227 -22.38 11.40 -11.92
C SER A 227 -22.96 10.05 -12.28
N SER A 228 -24.27 9.85 -12.10
CA SER A 228 -24.95 8.59 -12.34
C SER A 228 -26.05 8.72 -13.39
N THR A 229 -26.53 7.58 -13.87
CA THR A 229 -27.66 7.51 -14.80
C THR A 229 -28.88 8.23 -14.21
N GLY A 230 -29.58 9.03 -15.02
CA GLY A 230 -30.69 9.87 -14.55
C GLY A 230 -30.28 11.26 -14.05
N GLY A 231 -28.99 11.62 -14.11
CA GLY A 231 -28.51 12.97 -13.82
C GLY A 231 -28.21 13.27 -12.36
N THR A 232 -28.25 12.25 -11.49
CA THR A 232 -27.86 12.37 -10.08
C THR A 232 -26.36 12.63 -9.97
N VAL A 233 -25.97 13.57 -9.11
CA VAL A 233 -24.58 13.84 -8.75
C VAL A 233 -24.42 13.64 -7.25
N SER A 234 -23.46 12.82 -6.83
CA SER A 234 -23.19 12.52 -5.43
C SER A 234 -21.72 12.76 -5.08
N PHE A 235 -21.47 13.12 -3.82
CA PHE A 235 -20.13 13.35 -3.28
C PHE A 235 -19.78 12.22 -2.32
N ASN A 236 -18.86 11.36 -2.71
CA ASN A 236 -18.44 10.20 -1.92
C ASN A 236 -17.11 10.51 -1.25
N SER A 237 -17.15 10.71 0.07
CA SER A 237 -15.94 10.84 0.88
C SER A 237 -15.28 9.47 1.03
N LEU A 238 -13.98 9.37 0.72
CA LEU A 238 -13.23 8.12 0.81
C LEU A 238 -12.40 8.09 2.08
N VAL A 239 -11.55 9.10 2.27
CA VAL A 239 -10.65 9.19 3.42
C VAL A 239 -10.44 10.64 3.85
N THR A 240 -10.35 10.86 5.16
CA THR A 240 -9.88 12.13 5.74
C THR A 240 -8.45 11.95 6.23
N LEU A 241 -7.54 12.78 5.71
CA LEU A 241 -6.12 12.77 6.02
C LEU A 241 -5.79 13.79 7.09
N ARG A 242 -4.90 13.39 8.01
CA ARG A 242 -4.48 14.20 9.16
C ARG A 242 -3.38 15.20 8.81
N PRO A 243 -3.25 16.29 9.59
CA PRO A 243 -2.17 17.25 9.41
C PRO A 243 -0.80 16.58 9.46
N THR A 244 0.12 17.09 8.64
CA THR A 244 1.50 16.64 8.65
C THR A 244 2.42 17.76 8.18
N THR A 245 3.53 17.95 8.91
CA THR A 245 4.57 18.94 8.59
C THR A 245 5.59 18.43 7.58
N THR A 246 5.54 17.14 7.25
CA THR A 246 6.43 16.47 6.29
C THR A 246 5.59 15.94 5.14
N TRP A 247 6.13 15.94 3.92
CA TRP A 247 5.45 15.32 2.79
C TRP A 247 5.24 13.82 3.02
N LYS A 248 3.99 13.39 2.84
CA LYS A 248 3.59 11.99 2.83
C LYS A 248 3.05 11.62 1.46
N LYS A 249 3.05 10.32 1.15
CA LYS A 249 2.30 9.76 0.02
C LYS A 249 1.18 8.89 0.58
N VAL A 250 0.00 8.95 -0.02
CA VAL A 250 -1.13 8.07 0.28
C VAL A 250 -1.52 7.26 -0.95
N TYR A 251 -2.06 6.07 -0.71
CA TYR A 251 -2.68 5.20 -1.71
C TYR A 251 -4.11 4.93 -1.25
N VAL A 252 -5.09 5.55 -1.89
CA VAL A 252 -6.51 5.43 -1.53
C VAL A 252 -7.16 4.42 -2.46
N ASN A 253 -7.62 3.29 -1.94
CA ASN A 253 -8.38 2.29 -2.68
C ASN A 253 -9.82 2.78 -2.83
N VAL A 254 -10.16 3.27 -4.03
CA VAL A 254 -11.46 3.90 -4.33
C VAL A 254 -12.57 2.85 -4.28
N ALA A 255 -12.31 1.64 -4.74
CA ALA A 255 -13.31 0.57 -4.80
C ALA A 255 -13.67 0.08 -3.39
N ASP A 256 -12.67 -0.20 -2.55
CA ASP A 256 -12.89 -0.72 -1.18
C ASP A 256 -13.60 0.29 -0.27
N LEU A 257 -13.43 1.57 -0.56
CA LEU A 257 -14.10 2.66 0.16
C LEU A 257 -15.47 3.03 -0.42
N GLY A 258 -16.01 2.23 -1.35
CA GLY A 258 -17.34 2.43 -1.92
C GLY A 258 -17.43 3.60 -2.90
N GLY A 259 -16.30 4.08 -3.41
CA GLY A 259 -16.24 5.20 -4.36
C GLY A 259 -16.72 4.84 -5.76
N VAL A 260 -16.65 3.56 -6.15
CA VAL A 260 -17.07 3.08 -7.48
C VAL A 260 -18.51 2.59 -7.45
N GLN A 261 -19.35 3.12 -8.34
CA GLN A 261 -20.78 2.78 -8.47
C GLN A 261 -21.07 2.14 -9.84
N THR A 262 -22.03 1.20 -9.88
CA THR A 262 -22.36 0.44 -11.10
C THR A 262 -23.13 1.22 -12.15
N ASP A 263 -23.85 2.26 -11.74
CA ASP A 263 -24.66 3.14 -12.59
C ASP A 263 -23.98 4.49 -12.88
N ALA A 264 -22.71 4.63 -12.48
CA ALA A 264 -21.89 5.81 -12.71
C ALA A 264 -21.65 6.02 -14.21
N THR A 265 -21.86 7.25 -14.65
CA THR A 265 -21.59 7.73 -16.00
C THR A 265 -20.36 8.63 -16.05
N GLY A 266 -19.80 9.01 -14.90
CA GLY A 266 -18.59 9.81 -14.80
C GLY A 266 -18.12 10.02 -13.37
N TYR A 267 -16.82 10.22 -13.22
CA TYR A 267 -16.15 10.51 -11.96
C TYR A 267 -15.32 11.78 -12.08
N LYS A 268 -15.23 12.52 -10.98
CA LYS A 268 -14.19 13.53 -10.74
C LYS A 268 -13.49 13.22 -9.43
N LEU A 269 -12.18 13.39 -9.36
CA LEU A 269 -11.49 13.43 -8.06
C LEU A 269 -12.00 14.67 -7.31
N TRP A 270 -12.22 14.54 -6.01
CA TRP A 270 -12.69 15.63 -5.16
C TRP A 270 -11.82 15.76 -3.90
N LEU A 271 -11.37 16.97 -3.62
CA LEU A 271 -10.64 17.33 -2.41
C LEU A 271 -11.41 18.41 -1.66
N SER A 272 -11.55 18.27 -0.35
CA SER A 272 -12.29 19.24 0.47
C SER A 272 -11.66 19.40 1.84
N GLY A 273 -11.60 20.62 2.34
CA GLY A 273 -11.05 20.89 3.67
C GLY A 273 -11.61 22.18 4.25
N THR A 274 -11.60 22.28 5.57
CA THR A 274 -12.04 23.47 6.30
C THR A 274 -11.15 23.64 7.51
N LYS A 275 -10.57 24.82 7.69
CA LYS A 275 -9.77 25.08 8.88
C LYS A 275 -10.68 25.28 10.10
N PRO A 276 -10.30 24.77 11.29
CA PRO A 276 -10.98 25.11 12.53
C PRO A 276 -10.97 26.63 12.78
N SER A 277 -11.99 27.16 13.47
CA SER A 277 -12.06 28.58 13.82
C SER A 277 -10.93 29.04 14.76
N SER A 278 -10.30 28.10 15.49
CA SER A 278 -9.13 28.33 16.32
C SER A 278 -7.83 28.52 15.53
N VAL A 279 -7.82 28.20 14.24
CA VAL A 279 -6.67 28.34 13.34
C VAL A 279 -6.86 29.61 12.51
N SER A 280 -5.93 30.56 12.62
CA SER A 280 -6.00 31.83 11.87
C SER A 280 -5.77 31.62 10.38
N GLN A 281 -4.71 30.87 10.04
CA GLN A 281 -4.29 30.53 8.69
C GLN A 281 -3.86 29.06 8.62
N ALA A 282 -4.08 28.42 7.48
CA ALA A 282 -3.64 27.06 7.22
C ALA A 282 -3.29 26.90 5.74
N SER A 283 -2.21 26.18 5.43
CA SER A 283 -1.81 25.85 4.07
C SER A 283 -1.90 24.35 3.84
N LEU A 284 -2.35 23.97 2.65
CA LEU A 284 -2.34 22.61 2.15
C LEU A 284 -1.58 22.56 0.84
N TYR A 285 -0.68 21.60 0.74
CA TYR A 285 0.17 21.35 -0.40
C TYR A 285 -0.14 19.97 -0.97
N PHE A 286 -0.31 19.90 -2.28
CA PHE A 286 -0.60 18.69 -3.04
C PHE A 286 0.39 18.57 -4.18
N ASP A 287 0.79 17.35 -4.48
CA ASP A 287 1.69 17.06 -5.59
C ASP A 287 1.48 15.61 -6.07
N ASN A 288 1.85 15.32 -7.31
CA ASN A 288 1.83 14.00 -7.92
C ASN A 288 0.51 13.24 -7.71
N ILE A 289 -0.61 13.92 -8.00
CA ILE A 289 -1.94 13.34 -7.95
C ILE A 289 -2.08 12.42 -9.16
N LYS A 290 -2.43 11.15 -8.90
CA LYS A 290 -2.70 10.14 -9.91
C LYS A 290 -4.02 9.45 -9.61
N VAL A 291 -4.84 9.23 -10.62
CA VAL A 291 -5.96 8.28 -10.56
C VAL A 291 -5.71 7.19 -11.58
N LEU A 292 -5.68 5.94 -11.13
CA LEU A 292 -5.35 4.79 -11.97
C LEU A 292 -6.13 3.53 -11.62
N TYR A 293 -6.19 2.60 -12.57
CA TYR A 293 -6.76 1.26 -12.39
C TYR A 293 -6.04 0.19 -13.21
#